data_AF-A0A0D5ZJF5-F1
#
_entry.id   AF-A0A0D5ZJF5-F1
#
_cell.length_a   1.000
_cell.length_b   1.000
_cell.length_c   1.000
_cell.angle_alpha   90.00
_cell.angle_beta   90.00
_cell.angle_gamma   90.00
#
_symmetry.space_group_name_H-M   'P 1'
#
loop_
_entity.id
_entity.type
_entity.pdbx_description
1 polymer ?
#
loop_
_entity_poly.entity_id
_entity_poly.type
_entity_poly.pdbx_seq_one_letter_code
_entity_poly.pdbx_strand_id
1 'polypeptide(L)'
;MKKDQDQIIDYGIYRKLFINDVKEYLARVNKKSLFSYLTSKQRFEISSELTKLIKELESHKIANSNLEANRNAYLKRKREYFFKLNGYKIIIIGLLGLICFILILTLVFLQTNLG
;
A
#
# COMPACT_ATOMS: atom_id res chain seq x y z
N MET A 1 34.53 11.14 2.42
CA MET A 1 34.08 10.47 3.66
C MET A 1 32.77 11.11 4.11
N LYS A 2 31.63 10.46 3.89
CA LYS A 2 30.35 10.92 4.47
C LYS A 2 30.28 10.40 5.89
N LYS A 3 30.09 11.29 6.86
CA LYS A 3 29.94 10.96 8.28
C LYS A 3 28.67 10.14 8.44
N ASP A 4 28.81 8.88 8.83
CA ASP A 4 27.74 8.04 9.34
C ASP A 4 27.19 8.72 10.60
N GLN A 5 26.02 9.34 10.47
CA GLN A 5 25.20 9.65 11.62
C GLN A 5 24.63 8.32 12.07
N ASP A 6 25.31 7.65 13.00
CA ASP A 6 24.73 6.59 13.83
C ASP A 6 23.58 7.22 14.60
N GLN A 7 22.41 7.30 13.96
CA GLN A 7 21.17 7.55 14.63
C GLN A 7 21.01 6.40 15.61
N ILE A 8 21.10 6.71 16.91
CA ILE A 8 20.79 5.75 17.96
C ILE A 8 19.32 5.41 17.80
N ILE A 9 19.02 4.34 17.06
CA ILE A 9 17.66 3.86 16.88
C ILE A 9 17.24 3.22 18.20
N ASP A 10 16.32 3.86 18.90
CA ASP A 10 15.60 3.21 19.99
C ASP A 10 14.71 2.11 19.38
N TYR A 11 15.23 0.87 19.40
CA TYR A 11 14.54 -0.28 18.85
C TYR A 11 13.22 -0.61 19.58
N GLY A 12 13.06 -0.17 20.83
CA GLY A 12 11.81 -0.32 21.58
C GLY A 12 10.72 0.58 20.99
N ILE A 13 11.03 1.85 20.79
CA ILE A 13 10.14 2.81 20.13
C ILE A 13 9.87 2.37 18.69
N TYR A 14 10.92 1.98 17.96
CA TYR A 14 10.80 1.53 16.56
C TYR A 14 9.87 0.32 16.42
N ARG A 15 10.03 -0.69 17.29
CA ARG A 15 9.14 -1.87 17.32
C ARG A 15 7.71 -1.47 17.61
N LYS A 16 7.48 -0.58 18.58
CA LYS A 16 6.14 -0.10 18.93
C LYS A 16 5.46 0.61 17.75
N LEU A 17 6.20 1.48 17.06
CA LEU A 17 5.71 2.15 15.84
C LEU A 17 5.39 1.14 14.73
N PHE A 18 6.27 0.15 14.54
CA PHE A 18 6.04 -0.89 13.55
C PHE A 18 4.78 -1.72 13.87
N ILE A 19 4.60 -2.15 15.12
CA ILE A 19 3.38 -2.86 15.56
C ILE A 19 2.13 -2.01 15.29
N ASN A 20 2.16 -0.72 15.63
CA ASN A 20 1.03 0.18 15.42
C ASN A 20 0.67 0.31 13.94
N ASP A 21 1.64 0.51 13.04
CA ASP A 21 1.38 0.60 11.59
C ASP A 21 0.77 -0.72 11.05
N VAL A 22 1.26 -1.88 11.51
CA VAL A 22 0.70 -3.18 11.12
C VAL A 22 -0.74 -3.34 11.64
N LYS A 23 -1.02 -2.94 12.89
CA LYS A 23 -2.37 -2.98 13.50
C LYS A 23 -3.35 -2.07 12.78
N GLU A 24 -2.94 -0.84 12.47
CA GLU A 24 -3.76 0.09 11.70
C GLU A 24 -4.08 -0.46 10.32
N TYR A 25 -3.09 -1.03 9.63
CA TYR A 25 -3.32 -1.61 8.30
C TYR A 25 -4.26 -2.82 8.36
N LEU A 26 -4.11 -3.70 9.36
CA LEU A 26 -5.02 -4.82 9.60
C LEU A 26 -6.47 -4.34 9.84
N ALA A 27 -6.65 -3.29 10.66
CA ALA A 27 -7.97 -2.71 10.90
C ALA A 27 -8.60 -2.18 9.61
N ARG A 28 -7.80 -1.56 8.73
CA ARG A 28 -8.27 -1.10 7.42
C ARG A 28 -8.68 -2.29 6.53
N VAL A 29 -7.88 -3.35 6.46
CA VAL A 29 -8.19 -4.57 5.67
C VAL A 29 -9.50 -5.21 6.11
N ASN A 30 -9.75 -5.25 7.43
CA ASN A 30 -11.00 -5.81 7.98
C ASN A 30 -12.22 -4.89 7.76
N LYS A 31 -12.01 -3.59 7.52
CA LYS A 31 -13.09 -2.65 7.24
C LYS A 31 -13.60 -2.84 5.80
N LYS A 32 -14.78 -3.45 5.67
CA LYS A 32 -15.43 -3.76 4.37
C LYS A 32 -15.47 -2.59 3.38
N SER A 33 -15.57 -1.34 3.82
CA SER A 33 -15.73 -0.18 2.94
C SER A 33 -14.48 0.15 2.11
N LEU A 34 -13.28 -0.06 2.65
CA LEU A 34 -12.01 0.29 1.98
C LEU A 34 -11.47 -0.86 1.12
N PHE A 35 -11.93 -2.07 1.37
CA PHE A 35 -11.49 -3.31 0.72
C PHE A 35 -12.67 -4.14 0.23
N SER A 36 -13.74 -3.47 -0.22
CA SER A 36 -14.94 -4.14 -0.76
C SER A 36 -14.63 -4.98 -1.99
N TYR A 37 -13.59 -4.59 -2.74
CA TYR A 37 -13.09 -5.28 -3.94
C TYR A 37 -12.23 -6.52 -3.63
N LEU A 38 -11.78 -6.72 -2.38
CA LEU A 38 -11.08 -7.95 -2.02
C LEU A 38 -12.08 -9.10 -1.89
N THR A 39 -11.74 -10.25 -2.47
CA THR A 39 -12.45 -11.49 -2.16
C THR A 39 -12.29 -11.83 -0.68
N SER A 40 -13.27 -12.55 -0.11
CA SER A 40 -13.18 -12.99 1.29
C SER A 40 -11.92 -13.83 1.56
N LYS A 41 -11.49 -14.64 0.59
CA LYS A 41 -10.25 -15.42 0.65
C LYS A 41 -9.01 -14.52 0.76
N GLN A 42 -8.88 -13.53 -0.13
CA GLN A 42 -7.72 -12.62 -0.12
C GLN A 42 -7.68 -11.76 1.15
N ARG A 43 -8.84 -11.28 1.65
CA ARG A 43 -8.89 -10.59 2.95
C ARG A 43 -8.39 -11.49 4.06
N PHE A 44 -8.84 -12.73 4.10
CA PHE A 44 -8.42 -13.68 5.11
C PHE A 44 -6.91 -13.95 5.06
N GLU A 45 -6.35 -14.18 3.86
CA GLU A 45 -4.90 -14.38 3.67
C GLU A 45 -4.09 -13.19 4.21
N ILE A 46 -4.45 -11.97 3.79
CA ILE A 46 -3.76 -10.75 4.22
C ILE A 46 -3.90 -10.57 5.74
N SER A 47 -5.11 -10.70 6.29
CA SER A 47 -5.35 -10.53 7.73
C SER A 47 -4.60 -11.58 8.56
N SER A 48 -4.50 -12.82 8.06
CA SER A 48 -3.73 -13.89 8.72
C SER A 48 -2.24 -13.57 8.75
N GLU A 49 -1.66 -13.14 7.62
CA GLU A 49 -0.25 -12.74 7.55
C GLU A 49 0.07 -11.57 8.50
N LEU A 50 -0.76 -10.53 8.50
CA LEU A 50 -0.58 -9.35 9.37
C LEU A 50 -0.71 -9.72 10.85
N THR A 51 -1.67 -10.60 11.20
CA THR A 51 -1.84 -11.08 12.58
C THR A 51 -0.63 -11.89 13.03
N LYS A 52 -0.08 -12.73 12.15
CA LYS A 52 1.15 -13.47 12.43
C LYS A 52 2.32 -12.51 12.67
N LEU A 53 2.50 -11.50 11.81
CA LEU A 53 3.56 -10.49 11.96
C LEU A 53 3.45 -9.72 13.28
N ILE A 54 2.25 -9.31 13.68
CA ILE A 54 2.02 -8.65 14.98
C ILE A 54 2.49 -9.55 16.13
N LYS A 55 2.08 -10.83 16.13
CA LYS A 55 2.51 -11.79 17.16
C LYS A 55 4.03 -11.96 17.20
N GLU A 56 4.69 -12.04 16.04
CA GLU A 56 6.16 -12.18 15.97
C GLU A 56 6.90 -10.91 16.44
N LEU A 57 6.31 -9.73 16.25
CA LEU A 57 6.83 -8.47 16.77
C LEU A 57 6.62 -8.34 18.29
N GLU A 58 5.44 -8.67 18.81
CA GLU A 58 5.11 -8.61 20.24
C GLU A 58 5.89 -9.65 21.07
N SER A 59 6.07 -10.85 20.53
CA SER A 59 6.84 -11.94 21.17
C SER A 59 8.36 -11.75 21.10
N HIS A 60 8.85 -10.63 20.54
CA HIS A 60 10.28 -10.38 20.34
C HIS A 60 11.01 -11.46 19.52
N LYS A 61 10.27 -12.30 18.78
CA LYS A 61 10.83 -13.34 17.91
C LYS A 61 11.69 -12.74 16.79
N ILE A 62 11.32 -11.56 16.30
CA ILE A 62 12.16 -10.77 15.38
C ILE A 62 13.19 -10.02 16.22
N ALA A 63 14.48 -10.32 16.06
CA ALA A 63 15.57 -9.60 16.72
C ALA A 63 15.60 -8.11 16.32
N ASN A 64 16.12 -7.25 17.20
CA ASN A 64 16.16 -5.80 16.96
C ASN A 64 16.96 -5.44 15.69
N SER A 65 18.09 -6.11 15.46
CA SER A 65 18.90 -5.97 14.23
C SER A 65 18.12 -6.29 12.96
N ASN A 66 17.08 -7.11 13.05
CA ASN A 66 16.25 -7.53 11.92
C ASN A 66 14.97 -6.70 11.77
N LEU A 67 14.67 -5.78 12.69
CA LEU A 67 13.42 -4.99 12.66
C LEU A 67 13.32 -4.14 11.40
N GLU A 68 14.42 -3.54 10.95
CA GLU A 68 14.43 -2.70 9.76
C GLU A 68 14.16 -3.50 8.48
N ALA A 69 14.87 -4.61 8.30
CA ALA A 69 14.66 -5.51 7.17
C ALA A 69 13.21 -6.03 7.11
N ASN A 70 12.64 -6.42 8.26
CA ASN A 70 11.26 -6.88 8.34
C ASN A 70 10.26 -5.76 8.04
N ARG A 71 10.52 -4.53 8.51
CA ARG A 71 9.68 -3.37 8.18
C ARG A 71 9.73 -3.06 6.69
N ASN A 72 10.90 -3.10 6.07
CA ASN A 72 11.05 -2.87 4.64
C ASN A 72 10.32 -3.95 3.82
N ALA A 73 10.40 -5.22 4.23
CA ALA A 73 9.65 -6.31 3.62
C ALA A 73 8.14 -6.11 3.76
N TYR A 74 7.66 -5.71 4.95
CA TYR A 74 6.27 -5.37 5.20
C TYR A 74 5.79 -4.22 4.29
N LEU A 75 6.54 -3.13 4.20
CA LEU A 75 6.19 -1.99 3.36
C LEU A 75 6.13 -2.37 1.87
N LYS A 76 7.03 -3.24 1.40
CA LYS A 76 6.98 -3.78 0.05
C LYS A 76 5.68 -4.55 -0.21
N ARG A 77 5.31 -5.48 0.68
CA ARG A 77 4.06 -6.24 0.55
C ARG A 77 2.82 -5.35 0.66
N LYS A 78 2.81 -4.36 1.57
CA LYS A 78 1.74 -3.36 1.71
C LYS A 78 1.48 -2.65 0.38
N ARG A 79 2.54 -2.25 -0.33
CA ARG A 79 2.44 -1.67 -1.68
C ARG A 79 1.94 -2.68 -2.71
N GLU A 80 2.46 -3.91 -2.71
CA GLU A 80 2.01 -4.95 -3.64
C GLU A 80 0.52 -5.23 -3.50
N TYR A 81 0.01 -5.33 -2.27
CA TYR A 81 -1.43 -5.41 -2.04
C TYR A 81 -2.12 -4.17 -2.60
N PHE A 82 -1.71 -2.96 -2.24
CA PHE A 82 -2.33 -1.74 -2.77
C PHE A 82 -2.39 -1.69 -4.31
N PHE A 83 -1.31 -2.05 -5.00
CA PHE A 83 -1.25 -2.04 -6.47
C PHE A 83 -2.03 -3.20 -7.10
N LYS A 84 -1.97 -4.41 -6.55
CA LYS A 84 -2.78 -5.54 -7.04
C LYS A 84 -4.28 -5.23 -6.93
N LEU A 85 -4.64 -4.33 -6.01
CA LEU A 85 -6.01 -3.94 -5.70
C LEU A 85 -6.52 -2.72 -6.49
N ASN A 86 -5.62 -1.79 -6.86
CA ASN A 86 -5.98 -0.57 -7.58
C ASN A 86 -5.45 -0.51 -9.02
N GLY A 87 -4.64 -1.48 -9.46
CA GLY A 87 -4.02 -1.47 -10.80
C GLY A 87 -5.02 -1.36 -11.94
N TYR A 88 -6.13 -2.12 -11.88
CA TYR A 88 -7.20 -2.03 -12.87
C TYR A 88 -7.89 -0.66 -12.86
N LYS A 89 -8.07 -0.03 -11.69
CA LYS A 89 -8.68 1.31 -11.60
C LYS A 89 -7.79 2.39 -12.21
N ILE A 90 -6.47 2.29 -11.99
CA ILE A 90 -5.50 3.22 -12.60
C ILE A 90 -5.54 3.11 -14.12
N ILE A 91 -5.59 1.89 -14.66
CA ILE A 91 -5.72 1.65 -16.11
C ILE A 91 -7.05 2.20 -16.65
N ILE A 92 -8.16 1.93 -15.96
CA ILE A 92 -9.50 2.41 -16.36
C ILE A 92 -9.59 3.95 -16.34
N ILE A 93 -9.05 4.61 -15.31
CA ILE A 93 -9.02 6.08 -15.21
C ILE A 93 -8.14 6.67 -16.34
N GLY A 94 -7.00 6.05 -16.63
CA GLY A 94 -6.15 6.46 -17.75
C GLY A 94 -6.86 6.35 -19.11
N LEU A 95 -7.58 5.25 -19.34
CA LEU A 95 -8.39 5.03 -20.54
C LEU A 95 -9.53 6.06 -20.66
N LEU A 96 -10.24 6.34 -19.57
CA LEU A 96 -11.28 7.38 -19.53
C LEU A 96 -10.72 8.76 -19.86
N GLY A 97 -9.54 9.10 -19.32
CA GLY A 97 -8.84 10.35 -19.64
C GLY A 97 -8.49 10.45 -21.13
N LEU A 98 -8.01 9.35 -21.73
CA LEU A 98 -7.69 9.30 -23.16
C LEU A 98 -8.95 9.47 -24.03
N ILE A 99 -10.06 8.83 -23.67
CA ILE A 99 -11.34 8.97 -24.40
C ILE A 99 -11.84 10.42 -24.34
N CYS A 100 -11.84 11.03 -23.15
CA CYS A 100 -12.22 12.44 -23.00
C CYS A 100 -11.31 13.37 -23.82
N PHE A 101 -10.01 13.10 -23.85
CA PHE A 101 -9.06 13.88 -24.66
C PHE A 101 -9.37 13.78 -26.15
N ILE A 102 -9.63 12.57 -26.66
CA ILE A 102 -10.02 12.35 -28.07
C ILE A 102 -11.33 13.10 -28.38
N LEU A 103 -12.33 13.01 -27.49
CA LEU A 103 -13.61 13.71 -27.69
C LEU A 103 -13.43 15.23 -27.78
N ILE A 104 -12.62 15.82 -26.90
CA ILE A 104 -12.30 17.26 -26.94
C ILE A 104 -11.65 17.62 -28.28
N LEU A 105 -10.65 16.86 -28.73
CA LEU A 105 -10.00 17.11 -30.01
C LEU A 105 -10.99 17.03 -31.19
N THR A 106 -11.87 16.03 -31.20
CA THR A 106 -12.88 15.90 -32.26
C THR A 106 -13.89 17.05 -32.26
N LEU A 107 -14.32 17.51 -31.08
CA LEU A 107 -15.23 18.66 -30.96
C LEU A 107 -14.59 19.96 -31.46
N VAL A 108 -13.34 20.21 -31.06
CA VAL A 108 -12.57 21.38 -31.54
C VAL A 108 -12.42 21.32 -33.06
N PHE A 109 -12.05 20.17 -33.62
CA PHE A 109 -11.89 19.98 -35.06
C PHE A 109 -13.20 20.18 -35.83
N LEU A 110 -14.33 19.70 -35.30
CA LEU A 110 -15.64 19.91 -35.91
C LEU A 110 -16.00 21.39 -35.93
N GLN A 111 -15.77 22.09 -34.81
CA GLN A 111 -16.06 23.52 -34.69
C GLN A 111 -15.23 24.36 -35.66
N THR A 112 -13.97 24.00 -35.92
CA THR A 112 -13.09 24.73 -36.85
C THR A 112 -13.36 24.46 -38.33
N ASN A 113 -14.05 23.37 -38.68
CA ASN A 113 -14.33 23.03 -40.09
C ASN A 113 -15.79 23.28 -40.51
N LEU A 114 -16.73 23.36 -39.57
CA LEU A 114 -18.15 23.65 -39.83
C LEU A 114 -18.56 25.09 -39.51
N GLY A 115 -17.72 25.88 -38.83
CA GLY A 115 -17.93 27.32 -38.58
C GLY A 115 -17.13 28.17 -39.54
#